data_AF-A0A8T7JFS8-F1
#
_entry.id   AF-A0A8T7JFS8-F1
#
_cell.length_a   1.000
_cell.length_b   1.000
_cell.length_c   1.000
_cell.angle_alpha   90.00
_cell.angle_beta   90.00
_cell.angle_gamma   90.00
#
_symmetry.space_group_name_H-M   'P 1'
#
loop_
_entity.id
_entity.type
_entity.pdbx_description
1 polymer ?
#
loop_
_entity_poly.entity_id
_entity_poly.type
_entity_poly.pdbx_seq_one_letter_code
_entity_poly.pdbx_strand_id
1 'polypeptide(L)'
;MIENGTQKEIDGCQRVYFHGHWILFYKPPEENWANHKILIDHLTRRAFHNTERGINTPGEKLEMARAAYENENDPGRKRVNAAMLAGALFNRASDIFNSIVSLAERGVTVTRENDLMKRCSACFFEALELGKQVKHYSGEEGIDEVWGEPFRAFTLSIEDFYRQRYIKMAAAMNDIDLIVDAIQATLGSNKEYQPVNPLLEEFKYWAKREMETMKSDPRYFEIWPGYASTLEQLVDYDPGCNSDRDELFCLRSKGLLKRGVDLINWIAAARVQMPKSRDAYLQALNDFNNQP
;
A
#
# COMPACT_ATOMS: atom_id res chain seq x y z
N MET A 1 -17.70 -19.10 -14.46
CA MET A 1 -16.78 -18.26 -13.64
C MET A 1 -15.59 -17.91 -14.51
N ILE A 2 -15.13 -16.65 -14.49
CA ILE A 2 -13.97 -16.19 -15.28
C ILE A 2 -12.70 -16.67 -14.59
N GLU A 3 -11.71 -17.17 -15.35
CA GLU A 3 -10.46 -17.68 -14.79
C GLU A 3 -9.51 -16.53 -14.40
N ASN A 4 -8.83 -16.66 -13.26
CA ASN A 4 -7.82 -15.69 -12.84
C ASN A 4 -6.67 -15.63 -13.86
N GLY A 5 -6.27 -14.42 -14.25
CA GLY A 5 -5.30 -14.18 -15.31
C GLY A 5 -5.92 -14.03 -16.71
N THR A 6 -7.24 -14.22 -16.86
CA THR A 6 -7.93 -13.93 -18.13
C THR A 6 -7.69 -12.47 -18.53
N GLN A 7 -7.18 -12.25 -19.73
CA GLN A 7 -7.03 -10.90 -20.29
C GLN A 7 -8.16 -10.60 -21.28
N LYS A 8 -8.66 -9.37 -21.26
CA LYS A 8 -9.72 -8.91 -22.16
C LYS A 8 -9.62 -7.40 -22.36
N GLU A 9 -9.95 -6.96 -23.57
CA GLU A 9 -10.18 -5.55 -23.83
C GLU A 9 -11.56 -5.11 -23.31
N ILE A 10 -11.57 -4.10 -22.45
CA ILE A 10 -12.78 -3.52 -21.85
C ILE A 10 -12.63 -2.00 -21.91
N ASP A 11 -13.59 -1.32 -22.55
CA ASP A 11 -13.58 0.13 -22.75
C ASP A 11 -12.28 0.64 -23.39
N GLY A 12 -11.80 -0.08 -24.42
CA GLY A 12 -10.54 0.24 -25.12
C GLY A 12 -9.27 0.01 -24.31
N CYS A 13 -9.36 -0.64 -23.14
CA CYS A 13 -8.24 -0.89 -22.25
C CYS A 13 -8.01 -2.39 -22.08
N GLN A 14 -6.76 -2.85 -22.21
CA GLN A 14 -6.42 -4.21 -21.84
C GLN A 14 -6.52 -4.37 -20.32
N ARG A 15 -7.29 -5.36 -19.87
CA ARG A 15 -7.50 -5.66 -18.45
C ARG A 15 -7.25 -7.13 -18.16
N VAL A 16 -6.83 -7.42 -16.94
CA VAL A 16 -6.61 -8.77 -16.41
C VAL A 16 -7.57 -9.05 -15.25
N TYR A 17 -8.21 -10.21 -15.26
CA TYR A 17 -9.18 -10.59 -14.25
C TYR A 17 -8.52 -11.30 -13.06
N PHE A 18 -8.78 -10.83 -11.85
CA PHE A 18 -8.44 -11.53 -10.60
C PHE A 18 -9.52 -11.31 -9.55
N HIS A 19 -9.98 -12.39 -8.92
CA HIS A 19 -10.82 -12.36 -7.71
C HIS A 19 -12.03 -11.40 -7.77
N GLY A 20 -12.73 -11.36 -8.91
CA GLY A 20 -13.91 -10.51 -9.12
C GLY A 20 -13.64 -9.16 -9.79
N HIS A 21 -12.37 -8.77 -9.94
CA HIS A 21 -11.99 -7.46 -10.46
C HIS A 21 -11.30 -7.56 -11.82
N TRP A 22 -11.66 -6.66 -12.73
CA TRP A 22 -10.92 -6.39 -13.96
C TRP A 22 -9.96 -5.25 -13.74
N ILE A 23 -8.67 -5.58 -13.66
CA ILE A 23 -7.61 -4.62 -13.35
C ILE A 23 -6.89 -4.20 -14.62
N LEU A 24 -6.54 -2.93 -14.75
CA LEU A 24 -5.76 -2.42 -15.87
C LEU A 24 -4.44 -3.18 -16.03
N PHE A 25 -4.26 -3.80 -17.20
CA PHE A 25 -3.08 -4.59 -17.52
C PHE A 25 -1.97 -3.70 -18.09
N TYR A 26 -0.77 -3.84 -17.53
CA TYR A 26 0.45 -3.24 -18.02
C TYR A 26 1.41 -4.36 -18.36
N LYS A 27 1.90 -4.36 -19.60
CA LYS A 27 2.88 -5.35 -20.04
C LYS A 27 4.13 -5.25 -19.15
N PRO A 28 4.55 -6.34 -18.49
CA PRO A 28 5.79 -6.35 -17.72
C PRO A 28 6.99 -5.99 -18.62
N PRO A 29 7.98 -5.23 -18.11
CA PRO A 29 9.25 -5.02 -18.79
C PRO A 29 9.96 -6.34 -19.12
N GLU A 30 10.88 -6.30 -20.09
CA GLU A 30 11.71 -7.46 -20.43
C GLU A 30 12.59 -7.89 -19.24
N GLU A 31 12.82 -9.20 -19.14
CA GLU A 31 13.59 -9.82 -18.05
C GLU A 31 15.09 -9.54 -18.20
N ASN A 32 15.61 -8.54 -17.48
CA ASN A 32 17.04 -8.23 -17.41
C ASN A 32 17.39 -7.42 -16.14
N TRP A 33 18.68 -7.34 -15.82
CA TRP A 33 19.18 -6.67 -14.61
C TRP A 33 18.87 -5.17 -14.53
N ALA A 34 18.89 -4.46 -15.66
CA ALA A 34 18.58 -3.03 -15.71
C ALA A 34 17.11 -2.77 -15.36
N ASN A 35 16.19 -3.57 -15.91
CA ASN A 35 14.76 -3.49 -15.61
C ASN A 35 14.45 -3.91 -14.18
N HIS A 36 15.14 -4.93 -13.65
CA HIS A 36 15.07 -5.30 -12.23
C HIS A 36 15.48 -4.15 -11.32
N LYS A 37 16.58 -3.46 -11.65
CA LYS A 37 17.04 -2.28 -10.90
C LYS A 37 16.00 -1.18 -10.91
N ILE A 38 15.46 -0.84 -12.07
CA ILE A 38 14.40 0.18 -12.19
C ILE A 38 13.20 -0.21 -11.31
N LEU A 39 12.75 -1.47 -11.41
CA LEU A 39 11.63 -1.98 -10.61
C LEU A 39 11.90 -1.88 -9.11
N ILE A 40 13.03 -2.43 -8.63
CA ILE A 40 13.43 -2.40 -7.22
C ILE A 40 13.54 -0.96 -6.73
N ASP A 41 14.19 -0.06 -7.48
CA ASP A 41 14.32 1.36 -7.11
C ASP A 41 12.94 2.04 -6.94
N HIS A 42 11.98 1.76 -7.82
CA HIS A 42 10.61 2.27 -7.69
C HIS A 42 9.89 1.70 -6.47
N LEU A 43 10.02 0.40 -6.23
CA LEU A 43 9.38 -0.27 -5.09
C LEU A 43 10.00 0.16 -3.76
N THR A 44 11.32 0.38 -3.69
CA THR A 44 12.01 0.93 -2.51
C THR A 44 11.46 2.30 -2.15
N ARG A 45 11.33 3.21 -3.14
CA ARG A 45 10.72 4.53 -2.91
C ARG A 45 9.28 4.42 -2.44
N ARG A 46 8.50 3.50 -3.03
CA ARG A 46 7.11 3.23 -2.65
C ARG A 46 7.02 2.71 -1.21
N ALA A 47 7.89 1.80 -0.81
CA ALA A 47 7.95 1.28 0.56
C ALA A 47 8.18 2.42 1.54
N PHE A 48 9.25 3.21 1.38
CA PHE A 48 9.53 4.33 2.28
C PHE A 48 8.45 5.41 2.29
N HIS A 49 7.77 5.64 1.16
CA HIS A 49 6.67 6.61 1.10
C HIS A 49 5.45 6.18 1.92
N ASN A 50 5.20 4.88 2.03
CA ASN A 50 4.04 4.35 2.75
C ASN A 50 4.33 3.99 4.21
N THR A 51 5.57 4.14 4.67
CA THR A 51 5.98 3.79 6.04
C THR A 51 6.17 5.03 6.91
N GLU A 52 6.25 4.81 8.22
CA GLU A 52 6.55 5.85 9.21
C GLU A 52 7.79 6.68 8.83
N ARG A 53 7.74 7.99 9.11
CA ARG A 53 8.79 8.93 8.72
C ARG A 53 10.08 8.68 9.51
N GLY A 54 11.22 8.94 8.89
CA GLY A 54 12.53 8.90 9.54
C GLY A 54 13.25 7.55 9.50
N ILE A 55 12.61 6.48 9.00
CA ILE A 55 13.25 5.15 8.92
C ILE A 55 14.10 4.94 7.66
N ASN A 56 14.04 5.86 6.68
CA ASN A 56 14.86 5.81 5.47
C ASN A 56 16.32 6.18 5.78
N THR A 57 16.99 5.30 6.53
CA THR A 57 18.36 5.46 7.00
C THR A 57 19.33 5.10 5.88
N PRO A 58 20.34 5.93 5.56
CA PRO A 58 21.33 5.61 4.53
C PRO A 58 22.06 4.28 4.79
N GLY A 59 22.37 3.55 3.71
CA GLY A 59 23.06 2.25 3.79
C GLY A 59 24.45 2.33 4.41
N GLU A 60 25.17 3.45 4.23
CA GLU A 60 26.48 3.69 4.86
C GLU A 60 26.41 3.76 6.40
N LYS A 61 25.26 4.10 6.97
CA LYS A 61 25.04 4.21 8.43
C LYS A 61 24.58 2.89 9.07
N LEU A 62 24.64 1.77 8.34
CA LEU A 62 24.18 0.45 8.80
C LEU A 62 24.71 0.08 10.19
N GLU A 63 26.02 0.20 10.42
CA GLU A 63 26.62 -0.19 11.70
C GLU A 63 26.18 0.72 12.85
N MET A 64 25.99 2.02 12.58
CA MET A 64 25.45 2.95 13.58
C MET A 64 24.01 2.61 13.95
N ALA A 65 23.17 2.30 12.95
CA ALA A 65 21.79 1.87 13.17
C ALA A 65 21.73 0.55 13.95
N ARG A 66 22.63 -0.39 13.63
CA ARG A 66 22.75 -1.68 14.31
C ARG A 66 23.13 -1.51 15.78
N ALA A 67 24.17 -0.72 16.06
CA ALA A 67 24.58 -0.42 17.42
C ALA A 67 23.48 0.29 18.23
N ALA A 68 22.71 1.20 17.60
CA ALA A 68 21.57 1.85 18.24
C ALA A 68 20.44 0.87 18.58
N TYR A 69 20.15 -0.08 17.71
CA TYR A 69 19.16 -1.13 17.97
C TYR A 69 19.59 -2.10 19.08
N GLU A 70 20.84 -2.56 19.05
CA GLU A 70 21.36 -3.56 20.00
C GLU A 70 21.45 -3.00 21.43
N ASN A 71 21.92 -1.75 21.57
CA ASN A 71 22.11 -1.08 22.87
C ASN A 71 20.83 -0.51 23.48
N GLU A 72 19.73 -0.44 22.73
CA GLU A 72 18.46 0.09 23.23
C GLU A 72 17.71 -0.96 24.07
N ASN A 73 17.20 -0.53 25.23
CA ASN A 73 16.48 -1.39 26.16
C ASN A 73 15.01 -0.98 26.32
N ASP A 74 14.67 0.28 26.03
CA ASP A 74 13.27 0.70 26.00
C ASP A 74 12.55 0.01 24.82
N PRO A 75 11.47 -0.76 25.04
CA PRO A 75 10.82 -1.52 23.97
C PRO A 75 10.29 -0.65 22.82
N GLY A 76 9.76 0.53 23.14
CA GLY A 76 9.19 1.45 22.16
C GLY A 76 10.29 2.03 21.24
N ARG A 77 11.38 2.50 21.84
CA ARG A 77 12.56 3.00 21.12
C ARG A 77 13.27 1.88 20.37
N LYS A 78 13.38 0.69 20.95
CA LYS A 78 14.02 -0.47 20.30
C LYS A 78 13.28 -0.86 19.03
N ARG A 79 11.95 -0.81 19.03
CA ARG A 79 11.12 -0.98 17.83
C ARG A 79 11.40 0.08 16.76
N VAL A 80 11.53 1.35 17.14
CA VAL A 80 11.90 2.43 16.19
C VAL A 80 13.29 2.18 15.62
N ASN A 81 14.27 1.82 16.46
CA ASN A 81 15.62 1.52 16.03
C ASN A 81 15.66 0.29 15.11
N ALA A 82 14.81 -0.71 15.35
CA ALA A 82 14.64 -1.87 14.46
C ALA A 82 14.16 -1.44 13.07
N ALA A 83 13.16 -0.55 13.00
CA ALA A 83 12.66 0.00 11.74
C ALA A 83 13.73 0.84 11.00
N MET A 84 14.50 1.65 11.74
CA MET A 84 15.63 2.39 11.17
C MET A 84 16.75 1.49 10.65
N LEU A 85 17.06 0.40 11.38
CA LEU A 85 18.02 -0.63 10.96
C LEU A 85 17.52 -1.36 9.72
N ALA A 86 16.23 -1.71 9.66
CA ALA A 86 15.60 -2.30 8.48
C ALA A 86 15.79 -1.39 7.26
N GLY A 87 15.55 -0.08 7.39
CA GLY A 87 15.79 0.87 6.30
C GLY A 87 17.27 0.99 5.89
N ALA A 88 18.21 0.95 6.84
CA ALA A 88 19.64 0.95 6.55
C ALA A 88 20.08 -0.30 5.79
N LEU A 89 19.57 -1.47 6.18
CA LEU A 89 19.80 -2.74 5.47
C LEU A 89 19.21 -2.70 4.06
N PHE A 90 18.03 -2.11 3.90
CA PHE A 90 17.37 -1.95 2.60
C PHE A 90 18.19 -1.11 1.63
N ASN A 91 18.65 0.04 2.10
CA ASN A 91 19.48 0.93 1.30
C ASN A 91 20.85 0.29 1.01
N ARG A 92 21.44 -0.42 1.98
CA ARG A 92 22.67 -1.19 1.73
C ARG A 92 22.46 -2.28 0.67
N ALA A 93 21.34 -2.99 0.70
CA ALA A 93 21.02 -3.99 -0.32
C ALA A 93 20.91 -3.34 -1.71
N SER A 94 20.25 -2.18 -1.79
CA SER A 94 20.11 -1.38 -3.01
C SER A 94 21.47 -0.89 -3.54
N ASP A 95 22.37 -0.42 -2.67
CA ASP A 95 23.72 0.01 -3.04
C ASP A 95 24.54 -1.14 -3.65
N ILE A 96 24.47 -2.33 -3.03
CA ILE A 96 25.13 -3.53 -3.54
C ILE A 96 24.53 -3.95 -4.89
N PHE A 97 23.20 -3.93 -5.01
CA PHE A 97 22.51 -4.30 -6.24
C PHE A 97 22.86 -3.35 -7.40
N ASN A 98 22.90 -2.05 -7.15
CA ASN A 98 23.32 -1.05 -8.12
C ASN A 98 24.76 -1.32 -8.62
N SER A 99 25.64 -1.73 -7.72
CA SER A 99 27.01 -2.11 -8.08
C SER A 99 27.05 -3.37 -8.97
N ILE A 100 26.21 -4.37 -8.68
CA ILE A 100 26.08 -5.59 -9.48
C ILE A 100 25.60 -5.26 -10.89
N VAL A 101 24.55 -4.45 -11.03
CA VAL A 101 24.02 -4.06 -12.34
C VAL A 101 25.05 -3.27 -13.14
N SER A 102 25.77 -2.35 -12.49
CA SER A 102 26.85 -1.60 -13.15
C SER A 102 27.97 -2.50 -13.69
N LEU A 103 28.31 -3.58 -12.97
CA LEU A 103 29.27 -4.58 -13.47
C LEU A 103 28.70 -5.35 -14.66
N ALA A 104 27.44 -5.78 -14.58
CA ALA A 104 26.76 -6.51 -15.66
C ALA A 104 26.67 -5.68 -16.96
N GLU A 105 26.34 -4.40 -16.86
CA GLU A 105 26.31 -3.47 -18.00
C GLU A 105 27.67 -3.28 -18.68
N ARG A 106 28.76 -3.50 -17.94
CA ARG A 106 30.14 -3.48 -18.46
C ARG A 106 30.60 -4.83 -19.02
N GLY A 107 29.69 -5.80 -19.14
CA GLY A 107 29.96 -7.12 -19.69
C GLY A 107 30.50 -8.14 -18.68
N VAL A 108 30.50 -7.83 -17.38
CA VAL A 108 30.87 -8.80 -16.34
C VAL A 108 29.70 -9.75 -16.11
N THR A 109 29.90 -11.04 -16.33
CA THR A 109 28.88 -12.05 -16.01
C THR A 109 28.70 -12.13 -14.49
N VAL A 110 27.54 -11.67 -14.00
CA VAL A 110 27.13 -11.84 -12.60
C VAL A 110 26.02 -12.89 -12.53
N THR A 111 26.27 -13.96 -11.78
CA THR A 111 25.26 -14.99 -11.48
C THR A 111 24.67 -14.80 -10.08
N ARG A 112 23.56 -15.47 -9.76
CA ARG A 112 22.94 -15.38 -8.43
C ARG A 112 23.82 -15.95 -7.32
N GLU A 113 24.78 -16.80 -7.66
CA GLU A 113 25.74 -17.42 -6.74
C GLU A 113 26.94 -16.51 -6.41
N ASN A 114 27.05 -15.35 -7.07
CA ASN A 114 28.08 -14.37 -6.80
C ASN A 114 28.00 -13.88 -5.35
N ASP A 115 29.14 -13.67 -4.70
CA ASP A 115 29.17 -13.25 -3.29
C ASP A 115 28.53 -11.87 -3.04
N LEU A 116 28.57 -10.96 -4.02
CA LEU A 116 27.83 -9.70 -3.95
C LEU A 116 26.32 -9.95 -3.96
N MET A 117 25.84 -10.88 -4.81
CA MET A 117 24.43 -11.26 -4.85
C MET A 117 23.99 -11.90 -3.53
N LYS A 118 24.81 -12.78 -2.95
CA LYS A 118 24.54 -13.37 -1.62
C LYS A 118 24.47 -12.31 -0.52
N ARG A 119 25.41 -11.35 -0.50
CA ARG A 119 25.41 -10.25 0.46
C ARG A 119 24.20 -9.33 0.29
N CYS A 120 23.85 -8.98 -0.95
CA CYS A 120 22.64 -8.22 -1.27
C CYS A 120 21.39 -8.94 -0.75
N SER A 121 21.28 -10.25 -1.03
CA SER A 121 20.18 -11.08 -0.55
C SER A 121 20.11 -11.14 0.98
N ALA A 122 21.26 -11.24 1.67
CA ALA A 122 21.31 -11.26 3.13
C ALA A 122 20.81 -9.94 3.73
N CYS A 123 21.21 -8.79 3.15
CA CYS A 123 20.71 -7.48 3.57
C CYS A 123 19.19 -7.37 3.38
N PHE A 124 18.65 -7.76 2.23
CA PHE A 124 17.20 -7.75 2.02
C PHE A 124 16.45 -8.67 2.97
N PHE A 125 16.97 -9.87 3.22
CA PHE A 125 16.34 -10.84 4.11
C PHE A 125 16.27 -10.31 5.55
N GLU A 126 17.38 -9.77 6.07
CA GLU A 126 17.38 -9.16 7.41
C GLU A 126 16.48 -7.93 7.48
N ALA A 127 16.46 -7.10 6.42
CA ALA A 127 15.56 -5.96 6.34
C ALA A 127 14.08 -6.38 6.33
N LEU A 128 13.74 -7.49 5.69
CA LEU A 128 12.37 -8.03 5.69
C LEU A 128 11.97 -8.50 7.09
N GLU A 129 12.86 -9.19 7.80
CA GLU A 129 12.58 -9.70 9.15
C GLU A 129 12.39 -8.56 10.16
N LEU A 130 13.27 -7.56 10.16
CA LEU A 130 13.11 -6.36 10.97
C LEU A 130 11.95 -5.48 10.49
N GLY A 131 11.58 -5.61 9.21
CA GLY A 131 10.44 -4.96 8.58
C GLY A 131 9.10 -5.18 9.29
N LYS A 132 8.95 -6.29 10.02
CA LYS A 132 7.79 -6.57 10.87
C LYS A 132 7.53 -5.51 11.95
N GLN A 133 8.55 -4.68 12.25
CA GLN A 133 8.47 -3.57 13.19
C GLN A 133 8.08 -2.23 12.53
N VAL A 134 8.09 -2.18 11.19
CA VAL A 134 7.81 -0.99 10.40
C VAL A 134 6.30 -0.79 10.30
N LYS A 135 5.85 0.41 10.64
CA LYS A 135 4.44 0.80 10.53
C LYS A 135 4.15 1.53 9.23
N HIS A 136 2.91 1.42 8.77
CA HIS A 136 2.33 2.35 7.82
C HIS A 136 2.45 3.79 8.36
N TYR A 137 2.51 4.80 7.50
CA TYR A 137 2.68 6.19 7.94
C TYR A 137 1.56 6.68 8.87
N SER A 138 0.36 6.08 8.82
CA SER A 138 -0.73 6.38 9.77
C SER A 138 -0.44 5.87 11.19
N GLY A 139 0.45 4.88 11.35
CA GLY A 139 0.80 4.28 12.63
C GLY A 139 -0.15 3.18 13.13
N GLU A 140 -1.25 2.93 12.42
CA GLU A 140 -2.34 2.01 12.78
C GLU A 140 -1.95 0.53 12.63
N GLU A 141 -1.25 0.18 11.56
CA GLU A 141 -0.85 -1.20 11.26
C GLU A 141 0.57 -1.26 10.66
N GLY A 142 1.18 -2.44 10.70
CA GLY A 142 2.35 -2.77 9.87
C GLY A 142 1.99 -2.80 8.38
N ILE A 143 2.99 -2.74 7.51
CA ILE A 143 2.78 -2.76 6.05
C ILE A 143 3.74 -3.73 5.36
N ASP A 144 3.84 -4.94 5.92
CA ASP A 144 4.78 -6.00 5.52
C ASP A 144 4.70 -6.31 4.02
N GLU A 145 3.49 -6.26 3.45
CA GLU A 145 3.28 -6.51 2.02
C GLU A 145 4.05 -5.48 1.18
N VAL A 146 3.91 -4.17 1.43
CA VAL A 146 4.67 -3.16 0.67
C VAL A 146 6.16 -3.24 0.99
N TRP A 147 6.51 -3.43 2.27
CA TRP A 147 7.90 -3.52 2.70
C TRP A 147 8.65 -4.67 2.02
N GLY A 148 7.99 -5.81 1.80
CA GLY A 148 8.58 -6.98 1.14
C GLY A 148 8.59 -6.94 -0.38
N GLU A 149 7.96 -5.96 -1.04
CA GLU A 149 7.92 -5.89 -2.51
C GLU A 149 9.30 -5.85 -3.17
N PRO A 150 10.27 -5.03 -2.71
CA PRO A 150 11.55 -4.97 -3.40
C PRO A 150 12.37 -6.26 -3.26
N PHE A 151 12.28 -6.97 -2.13
CA PHE A 151 12.90 -8.30 -2.00
C PHE A 151 12.22 -9.34 -2.90
N ARG A 152 10.89 -9.26 -3.08
CA ARG A 152 10.18 -10.12 -4.02
C ARG A 152 10.58 -9.82 -5.47
N ALA A 153 10.68 -8.55 -5.85
CA ALA A 153 11.20 -8.18 -7.16
C ALA A 153 12.63 -8.69 -7.37
N PHE A 154 13.49 -8.64 -6.35
CA PHE A 154 14.84 -9.19 -6.42
C PHE A 154 14.89 -10.72 -6.62
N THR A 155 13.93 -11.45 -6.05
CA THR A 155 13.95 -12.92 -6.05
C THR A 155 13.16 -13.55 -7.20
N LEU A 156 12.06 -12.92 -7.62
CA LEU A 156 11.15 -13.41 -8.67
C LEU A 156 11.58 -12.95 -10.07
N SER A 157 10.93 -13.49 -11.10
CA SER A 157 10.90 -12.85 -12.43
C SER A 157 10.07 -11.56 -12.38
N ILE A 158 10.29 -10.65 -13.32
CA ILE A 158 9.48 -9.44 -13.45
C ILE A 158 8.02 -9.80 -13.75
N GLU A 159 7.79 -10.81 -14.59
CA GLU A 159 6.44 -11.29 -14.93
C GLU A 159 5.70 -11.83 -13.70
N ASP A 160 6.34 -12.70 -12.91
CA ASP A 160 5.73 -13.24 -11.69
C ASP A 160 5.45 -12.16 -10.66
N PHE A 161 6.34 -11.16 -10.54
CA PHE A 161 6.11 -10.01 -9.67
C PHE A 161 4.86 -9.24 -10.07
N TYR A 162 4.69 -8.94 -11.37
CA TYR A 162 3.50 -8.25 -11.88
C TYR A 162 2.24 -9.08 -11.66
N ARG A 163 2.29 -10.39 -11.88
CA ARG A 163 1.18 -11.30 -11.61
C ARG A 163 0.75 -11.27 -10.13
N GLN A 164 1.72 -11.34 -9.21
CA GLN A 164 1.43 -11.23 -7.77
C GLN A 164 0.84 -9.87 -7.40
N ARG A 165 1.37 -8.79 -7.98
CA ARG A 165 0.83 -7.44 -7.79
C ARG A 165 -0.65 -7.35 -8.17
N TYR A 166 -1.07 -7.93 -9.28
CA TYR A 166 -2.49 -7.93 -9.68
C TYR A 166 -3.39 -8.70 -8.70
N ILE A 167 -2.92 -9.83 -8.18
CA ILE A 167 -3.64 -10.59 -7.15
C ILE A 167 -3.84 -9.73 -5.90
N LYS A 168 -2.78 -9.06 -5.44
CA LYS A 168 -2.80 -8.22 -4.24
C LYS A 168 -3.68 -6.98 -4.42
N MET A 169 -3.65 -6.37 -5.60
CA MET A 169 -4.55 -5.27 -5.95
C MET A 169 -6.01 -5.71 -5.95
N ALA A 170 -6.35 -6.86 -6.54
CA ALA A 170 -7.72 -7.38 -6.51
C ALA A 170 -8.23 -7.58 -5.07
N ALA A 171 -7.38 -8.11 -4.20
CA ALA A 171 -7.71 -8.30 -2.79
C ALA A 171 -7.93 -6.96 -2.07
N ALA A 172 -7.11 -5.95 -2.35
CA ALA A 172 -7.29 -4.59 -1.83
C ALA A 172 -8.56 -3.91 -2.39
N MET A 173 -8.90 -4.12 -3.67
CA MET A 173 -10.16 -3.62 -4.26
C MET A 173 -11.39 -4.24 -3.60
N ASN A 174 -11.33 -5.53 -3.24
CA ASN A 174 -12.38 -6.20 -2.45
C ASN A 174 -12.53 -5.56 -1.06
N ASP A 175 -11.43 -5.23 -0.38
CA ASP A 175 -11.53 -4.55 0.92
C ASP A 175 -12.18 -3.17 0.81
N ILE A 176 -11.90 -2.42 -0.27
CA ILE A 176 -12.57 -1.14 -0.52
C ILE A 176 -14.07 -1.34 -0.73
N ASP A 177 -14.50 -2.35 -1.50
CA ASP A 177 -15.93 -2.69 -1.64
C ASP A 177 -16.57 -2.96 -0.27
N LEU A 178 -15.96 -3.85 0.51
CA LEU A 178 -16.47 -4.24 1.82
C LEU A 178 -16.60 -3.04 2.78
N ILE A 179 -15.61 -2.14 2.78
CA ILE A 179 -15.64 -0.95 3.65
C ILE A 179 -16.76 0.00 3.21
N VAL A 180 -16.89 0.26 1.91
CA VAL A 180 -17.93 1.16 1.39
C VAL A 180 -19.33 0.60 1.65
N ASP A 181 -19.56 -0.68 1.35
CA ASP A 181 -20.82 -1.35 1.57
C ASP A 181 -21.20 -1.32 3.07
N ALA A 182 -20.23 -1.52 3.97
CA ALA A 182 -20.45 -1.43 5.41
C ALA A 182 -20.78 -0.01 5.88
N ILE A 183 -20.12 1.02 5.34
CA ILE A 183 -20.45 2.42 5.66
C ILE A 183 -21.88 2.75 5.22
N GLN A 184 -22.25 2.36 4.00
CA GLN A 184 -23.60 2.60 3.47
C GLN A 184 -24.67 1.87 4.28
N ALA A 185 -24.42 0.63 4.69
CA ALA A 185 -25.35 -0.14 5.52
C ALA A 185 -25.53 0.46 6.93
N THR A 186 -24.45 0.99 7.53
CA THR A 186 -24.47 1.54 8.89
C THR A 186 -24.95 2.99 8.95
N LEU A 187 -24.44 3.86 8.08
CA LEU A 187 -24.73 5.29 8.11
C LEU A 187 -25.80 5.70 7.09
N GLY A 188 -25.81 5.08 5.91
CA GLY A 188 -26.59 5.52 4.74
C GLY A 188 -28.11 5.40 4.87
N SER A 189 -28.62 4.71 5.90
CA SER A 189 -30.05 4.68 6.25
C SER A 189 -30.53 5.94 6.96
N ASN A 190 -29.62 6.69 7.60
CA ASN A 190 -29.93 7.94 8.28
C ASN A 190 -30.08 9.07 7.26
N LYS A 191 -31.08 9.93 7.46
CA LYS A 191 -31.44 11.01 6.52
C LYS A 191 -30.26 11.94 6.26
N GLU A 192 -29.47 12.19 7.30
CA GLU A 192 -28.29 13.05 7.33
C GLU A 192 -27.13 12.48 6.51
N TYR A 193 -27.18 11.19 6.12
CA TYR A 193 -26.11 10.50 5.39
C TYR A 193 -26.56 9.95 4.03
N GLN A 194 -27.85 10.05 3.68
CA GLN A 194 -28.32 9.67 2.33
C GLN A 194 -27.53 10.35 1.20
N PRO A 195 -27.15 11.65 1.29
CA PRO A 195 -26.31 12.29 0.28
C PRO A 195 -24.89 11.71 0.15
N VAL A 196 -24.39 11.01 1.18
CA VAL A 196 -23.04 10.43 1.20
C VAL A 196 -22.95 9.15 0.37
N ASN A 197 -24.04 8.39 0.23
CA ASN A 197 -24.05 7.13 -0.52
C ASN A 197 -23.53 7.26 -1.97
N PRO A 198 -24.05 8.18 -2.81
CA PRO A 198 -23.52 8.36 -4.16
C PRO A 198 -22.05 8.84 -4.17
N LEU A 199 -21.65 9.65 -3.18
CA LEU A 199 -20.27 10.13 -3.06
C LEU A 199 -19.30 9.01 -2.67
N LEU A 200 -19.73 8.06 -1.83
CA LEU A 200 -18.96 6.85 -1.51
C LEU A 200 -18.82 5.91 -2.71
N GLU A 201 -19.85 5.76 -3.53
CA GLU A 201 -19.75 4.99 -4.78
C GLU A 201 -18.76 5.63 -5.76
N GLU A 202 -18.80 6.95 -5.86
CA GLU A 202 -17.86 7.70 -6.71
C GLU A 202 -16.42 7.57 -6.20
N PHE A 203 -16.21 7.74 -4.89
CA PHE A 203 -14.90 7.58 -4.27
C PHE A 203 -14.37 6.14 -4.41
N LYS A 204 -15.24 5.12 -4.23
CA LYS A 204 -14.92 3.71 -4.48
C LYS A 204 -14.43 3.49 -5.90
N TYR A 205 -15.15 4.05 -6.88
CA TYR A 205 -14.77 3.98 -8.28
C TYR A 205 -13.39 4.60 -8.52
N TRP A 206 -13.17 5.83 -8.05
CA TRP A 206 -11.90 6.53 -8.24
C TRP A 206 -10.73 5.89 -7.50
N ALA A 207 -10.94 5.40 -6.27
CA ALA A 207 -9.90 4.75 -5.46
C ALA A 207 -9.35 3.50 -6.17
N LYS A 208 -10.23 2.67 -6.72
CA LYS A 208 -9.82 1.48 -7.49
C LYS A 208 -9.06 1.86 -8.76
N ARG A 209 -9.45 2.95 -9.42
CA ARG A 209 -8.78 3.45 -10.63
C ARG A 209 -7.40 4.04 -10.30
N GLU A 210 -7.26 4.77 -9.20
CA GLU A 210 -5.97 5.27 -8.72
C GLU A 210 -5.01 4.09 -8.50
N MET A 211 -5.47 3.04 -7.80
CA MET A 211 -4.63 1.91 -7.43
C MET A 211 -3.98 1.23 -8.63
N GLU A 212 -4.75 1.09 -9.71
CA GLU A 212 -4.28 0.43 -10.93
C GLU A 212 -3.52 1.34 -11.86
N THR A 213 -3.71 2.65 -11.77
CA THR A 213 -3.09 3.57 -12.72
C THR A 213 -1.63 3.85 -12.37
N MET A 214 -0.75 3.75 -13.36
CA MET A 214 0.63 4.20 -13.25
C MET A 214 0.70 5.71 -13.50
N LYS A 215 1.58 6.44 -12.81
CA LYS A 215 1.72 7.91 -12.99
C LYS A 215 2.15 8.32 -14.41
N SER A 216 2.77 7.41 -15.16
CA SER A 216 3.12 7.61 -16.57
C SER A 216 1.95 7.44 -17.53
N ASP A 217 0.82 6.92 -17.06
CA ASP A 217 -0.38 6.74 -17.87
C ASP A 217 -1.12 8.08 -18.02
N PRO A 218 -1.44 8.54 -19.25
CA PRO A 218 -2.14 9.80 -19.46
C PRO A 218 -3.50 9.90 -18.74
N ARG A 219 -4.18 8.79 -18.52
CA ARG A 219 -5.47 8.74 -17.78
C ARG A 219 -5.32 9.19 -16.32
N TYR A 220 -4.11 9.19 -15.79
CA TYR A 220 -3.82 9.70 -14.45
C TYR A 220 -4.31 11.14 -14.26
N PHE A 221 -4.27 11.98 -15.31
CA PHE A 221 -4.75 13.37 -15.24
C PHE A 221 -6.28 13.51 -15.12
N GLU A 222 -7.04 12.45 -15.38
CA GLU A 222 -8.47 12.39 -15.13
C GLU A 222 -8.75 11.70 -13.78
N ILE A 223 -8.08 10.58 -13.54
CA ILE A 223 -8.28 9.72 -12.37
C ILE A 223 -7.86 10.41 -11.08
N TRP A 224 -6.71 11.09 -11.07
CA TRP A 224 -6.19 11.73 -9.87
C TRP A 224 -7.08 12.88 -9.38
N PRO A 225 -7.53 13.84 -10.22
CA PRO A 225 -8.48 14.85 -9.79
C PRO A 225 -9.78 14.27 -9.24
N GLY A 226 -10.40 13.29 -9.91
CA GLY A 226 -11.63 12.67 -9.43
C GLY A 226 -11.46 11.99 -8.06
N TYR A 227 -10.34 11.27 -7.89
CA TYR A 227 -9.98 10.65 -6.61
C TYR A 227 -9.78 11.69 -5.50
N ALA A 228 -8.96 12.72 -5.75
CA ALA A 228 -8.64 13.73 -4.75
C ALA A 228 -9.87 14.58 -4.37
N SER A 229 -10.67 15.00 -5.35
CA SER A 229 -11.85 15.84 -5.09
C SER A 229 -12.96 15.08 -4.36
N THR A 230 -13.15 13.79 -4.63
CA THR A 230 -14.16 12.98 -3.91
C THR A 230 -13.71 12.67 -2.48
N LEU A 231 -12.41 12.43 -2.27
CA LEU A 231 -11.82 12.34 -0.95
C LEU A 231 -12.05 13.61 -0.12
N GLU A 232 -11.73 14.78 -0.67
CA GLU A 232 -11.92 16.08 -0.01
C GLU A 232 -13.39 16.30 0.38
N GLN A 233 -14.32 16.05 -0.55
CA GLN A 233 -15.76 16.17 -0.28
C GLN A 233 -16.23 15.25 0.87
N LEU A 234 -15.72 14.02 0.95
CA LEU A 234 -16.06 13.08 2.02
C LEU A 234 -15.47 13.50 3.37
N VAL A 235 -14.24 14.02 3.37
CA VAL A 235 -13.57 14.51 4.59
C VAL A 235 -14.26 15.75 5.14
N ASP A 236 -14.71 16.64 4.26
CA ASP A 236 -15.36 17.90 4.61
C ASP A 236 -16.87 17.76 4.86
N TYR A 237 -17.43 16.56 4.63
CA TYR A 237 -18.85 16.31 4.82
C TYR A 237 -19.32 16.64 6.25
N ASP A 238 -20.39 17.41 6.33
CA ASP A 238 -21.06 17.76 7.58
C ASP A 238 -22.53 17.30 7.55
N PRO A 239 -22.94 16.37 8.44
CA PRO A 239 -24.33 15.92 8.52
C PRO A 239 -25.31 17.02 8.97
N GLY A 240 -24.85 18.19 9.44
CA GLY A 240 -25.70 19.36 9.69
C GLY A 240 -26.60 19.24 10.92
N CYS A 241 -26.02 18.83 12.04
CA CYS A 241 -26.77 18.50 13.25
C CYS A 241 -27.11 19.75 14.07
N ASN A 242 -28.41 19.98 14.27
CA ASN A 242 -28.94 21.25 14.78
C ASN A 242 -29.56 21.15 16.19
N SER A 243 -29.36 20.05 16.93
CA SER A 243 -29.89 19.90 18.30
C SER A 243 -28.90 19.20 19.25
N ASP A 244 -28.95 19.56 20.54
CA ASP A 244 -28.11 18.99 21.62
C ASP A 244 -28.27 17.46 21.79
N ARG A 245 -29.41 16.89 21.34
CA ARG A 245 -29.67 15.44 21.39
C ARG A 245 -29.00 14.67 20.24
N ASP A 246 -28.59 15.37 19.19
CA ASP A 246 -27.99 14.80 17.98
C ASP A 246 -26.45 14.91 17.99
N GLU A 247 -25.86 15.65 18.94
CA GLU A 247 -24.42 15.97 18.92
C GLU A 247 -23.53 14.73 19.06
N LEU A 248 -23.85 13.82 19.99
CA LEU A 248 -23.06 12.59 20.18
C LEU A 248 -23.18 11.64 18.99
N PHE A 249 -24.38 11.47 18.43
CA PHE A 249 -24.59 10.68 17.22
C PHE A 249 -23.77 11.26 16.06
N CYS A 250 -23.83 12.56 15.85
CA CYS A 250 -23.16 13.24 14.75
C CYS A 250 -21.64 13.22 14.89
N LEU A 251 -21.12 13.46 16.10
CA LEU A 251 -19.69 13.36 16.37
C LEU A 251 -19.17 11.95 16.04
N ARG A 252 -19.90 10.92 16.47
CA ARG A 252 -19.50 9.52 16.28
C ARG A 252 -19.63 9.06 14.83
N SER A 253 -20.76 9.34 14.19
CA SER A 253 -21.00 8.99 12.78
C SER A 253 -20.03 9.73 11.85
N LYS A 254 -19.73 11.01 12.10
CA LYS A 254 -18.70 11.76 11.37
C LYS A 254 -17.31 11.15 11.59
N GLY A 255 -16.98 10.78 12.83
CA GLY A 255 -15.74 10.07 13.14
C GLY A 255 -15.62 8.72 12.42
N LEU A 256 -16.71 7.97 12.32
CA LEU A 256 -16.75 6.69 11.59
C LEU A 256 -16.60 6.88 10.09
N LEU A 257 -17.31 7.84 9.49
CA LEU A 257 -17.15 8.17 8.07
C LEU A 257 -15.69 8.53 7.77
N LYS A 258 -15.12 9.47 8.53
CA LYS A 258 -13.73 9.90 8.36
C LYS A 258 -12.75 8.74 8.45
N ARG A 259 -12.87 7.88 9.48
CA ARG A 259 -12.00 6.71 9.65
C ARG A 259 -12.09 5.73 8.47
N GLY A 260 -13.28 5.50 7.92
CA GLY A 260 -13.47 4.62 6.77
C GLY A 260 -12.86 5.19 5.49
N VAL A 261 -13.06 6.50 5.27
CA VAL A 261 -12.50 7.24 4.14
C VAL A 261 -10.97 7.26 4.22
N ASP A 262 -10.41 7.53 5.39
CA ASP A 262 -8.96 7.48 5.63
C ASP A 262 -8.41 6.07 5.35
N LEU A 263 -9.09 5.02 5.80
CA LEU A 263 -8.69 3.63 5.55
C LEU A 263 -8.72 3.26 4.07
N ILE A 264 -9.78 3.62 3.33
CA ILE A 264 -9.85 3.41 1.88
C ILE A 264 -8.69 4.15 1.21
N ASN A 265 -8.41 5.39 1.61
CA ASN A 265 -7.30 6.16 1.08
C ASN A 265 -5.94 5.51 1.35
N TRP A 266 -5.72 4.93 2.53
CA TRP A 266 -4.50 4.20 2.85
C TRP A 266 -4.36 2.92 2.01
N ILE A 267 -5.43 2.13 1.88
CA ILE A 267 -5.45 0.92 1.04
C ILE A 267 -5.18 1.28 -0.42
N ALA A 268 -5.79 2.35 -0.93
CA ALA A 268 -5.62 2.81 -2.30
C ALA A 268 -4.17 3.26 -2.57
N ALA A 269 -3.65 4.18 -1.76
CA ALA A 269 -2.30 4.69 -1.89
C ALA A 269 -1.21 3.60 -1.73
N ALA A 270 -1.41 2.68 -0.78
CA ALA A 270 -0.52 1.56 -0.55
C ALA A 270 -0.68 0.45 -1.58
N ARG A 271 -1.84 0.34 -2.23
CA ARG A 271 -2.24 -0.69 -3.22
C ARG A 271 -2.19 -2.11 -2.66
N VAL A 272 -2.41 -2.27 -1.36
CA VAL A 272 -2.41 -3.54 -0.63
C VAL A 272 -3.49 -3.51 0.45
N GLN A 273 -3.88 -4.67 0.94
CA GLN A 273 -4.83 -4.79 2.06
C GLN A 273 -4.22 -4.28 3.37
N MET A 274 -5.08 -3.77 4.25
CA MET A 274 -4.76 -3.43 5.64
C MET A 274 -5.72 -4.18 6.58
N PRO A 275 -5.54 -5.50 6.74
CA PRO A 275 -6.56 -6.37 7.30
C PRO A 275 -6.88 -6.07 8.77
N LYS A 276 -5.89 -5.74 9.62
CA LYS A 276 -6.18 -5.42 11.02
C LYS A 276 -6.94 -4.10 11.13
N SER A 277 -6.54 -3.08 10.36
CA SER A 277 -7.25 -1.81 10.33
C SER A 277 -8.67 -1.95 9.77
N ARG A 278 -8.85 -2.77 8.72
CA ARG A 278 -10.17 -3.12 8.16
C ARG A 278 -11.05 -3.80 9.19
N ASP A 279 -10.57 -4.87 9.83
CA ASP A 279 -11.38 -5.66 10.76
C ASP A 279 -11.77 -4.82 11.99
N ALA A 280 -10.84 -4.02 12.51
CA ALA A 280 -11.12 -3.09 13.60
C ALA A 280 -12.13 -2.00 13.21
N TYR A 281 -12.10 -1.54 11.95
CA TYR A 281 -13.05 -0.57 11.45
C TYR A 281 -14.45 -1.16 11.27
N LEU A 282 -14.56 -2.35 10.67
CA LEU A 282 -15.83 -3.05 10.51
C LEU A 282 -16.46 -3.37 11.87
N GLN A 283 -15.66 -3.76 12.87
CA GLN A 283 -16.14 -3.93 14.24
C GLN A 283 -16.70 -2.62 14.82
N ALA A 284 -16.02 -1.49 14.60
CA ALA A 284 -16.49 -0.19 15.08
C ALA A 284 -17.83 0.23 14.45
N LEU A 285 -18.07 -0.09 13.18
CA LEU A 285 -19.37 0.11 12.51
C LEU A 285 -20.45 -0.79 13.11
N ASN A 286 -20.13 -2.04 13.39
CA ASN A 286 -21.05 -2.98 14.04
C ASN A 286 -21.41 -2.52 15.47
N ASP A 287 -20.43 -2.07 16.25
CA ASP A 287 -20.64 -1.55 17.60
C ASP A 287 -21.48 -0.27 17.61
N PHE A 288 -21.43 0.53 16.54
CA PHE A 288 -22.27 1.71 16.38
C PHE A 288 -23.74 1.33 16.18
N ASN A 289 -24.04 0.32 15.35
CA ASN A 289 -25.41 -0.15 15.10
C ASN A 289 -26.05 -0.83 16.33
N ASN A 290 -25.24 -1.45 17.19
CA ASN A 290 -25.72 -2.21 18.35
C ASN A 290 -25.87 -1.37 19.63
N GLN A 291 -25.70 -0.06 19.56
CA GLN A 291 -25.91 0.82 20.71
C GLN A 291 -27.35 1.33 20.75
N PRO A 292 -27.99 1.31 21.94
CA PRO A 292 -29.38 1.70 22.12
C PRO A 292 -29.62 3.21 21.93
#